data_AF-A0A919N3B6-F1
#
_entry.id   AF-A0A919N3B6-F1
#
_cell.length_a   1.000
_cell.length_b   1.000
_cell.length_c   1.000
_cell.angle_alpha   90.00
_cell.angle_beta   90.00
_cell.angle_gamma   90.00
#
_symmetry.space_group_name_H-M   'P 1'
#
loop_
_entity.id
_entity.type
_entity.pdbx_description
1 polymer ?
#
loop_
_entity_poly.entity_id
_entity_poly.type
_entity_poly.pdbx_seq_one_letter_code
_entity_poly.pdbx_strand_id
1 'polypeptide(L)'
;MNRLFDVRAVIGGMFTLYGVIVTVLGLFDSPSEIDKAQGVRINLWMGLAMLVLGLLMLLWLRLNPLPAQEQPAEESADREA
;
A
#
# COMPACT_ATOMS: atom_id res chain seq x y z
N MET A 1 17.23 11.33 -0.73
CA MET A 1 16.84 9.92 -0.50
C MET A 1 15.91 9.94 0.73
N ASN A 2 14.67 9.45 0.79
CA ASN A 2 14.01 8.36 0.07
C ASN A 2 12.48 8.59 0.00
N ARG A 3 11.90 8.79 -1.19
CA ARG A 3 10.47 8.46 -1.40
C ARG A 3 10.16 6.98 -1.10
N LEU A 4 11.20 6.14 -1.10
CA LEU A 4 11.15 4.71 -0.79
C LEU A 4 10.70 4.40 0.65
N PHE A 5 10.70 5.37 1.57
CA PHE A 5 10.18 5.21 2.94
C PHE A 5 8.87 5.99 3.19
N ASP A 6 8.11 6.36 2.15
CA ASP A 6 6.77 6.90 2.36
C ASP A 6 5.82 5.76 2.80
N VAL A 7 5.27 5.89 4.00
CA VAL A 7 4.34 4.91 4.58
C VAL A 7 3.16 4.62 3.66
N ARG A 8 2.65 5.61 2.91
CA ARG A 8 1.52 5.43 1.97
C ARG A 8 1.93 4.56 0.79
N ALA A 9 3.17 4.70 0.31
CA ALA A 9 3.70 3.89 -0.78
C ALA A 9 3.91 2.44 -0.33
N VAL A 10 4.51 2.24 0.85
CA VAL A 10 4.77 0.90 1.40
C VAL A 10 3.47 0.16 1.71
N ILE A 11 2.58 0.78 2.49
CA ILE A 11 1.29 0.18 2.86
C ILE A 11 0.41 0.00 1.62
N GLY A 12 0.28 1.04 0.78
CA GLY A 12 -0.53 0.97 -0.43
C GLY A 12 -0.06 -0.09 -1.41
N GLY A 13 1.26 -0.20 -1.62
CA GLY A 13 1.86 -1.25 -2.46
C GLY A 13 1.64 -2.65 -1.90
N MET A 14 1.87 -2.85 -0.59
CA MET A 14 1.67 -4.14 0.08
C MET A 14 0.20 -4.59 0.04
N PHE A 15 -0.74 -3.72 0.42
CA PHE A 15 -2.17 -4.04 0.37
C PHE A 15 -2.64 -4.33 -1.05
N THR A 16 -2.14 -3.60 -2.05
CA THR A 16 -2.48 -3.87 -3.44
C THR A 16 -1.96 -5.24 -3.88
N LEU A 17 -0.68 -5.55 -3.62
CA LEU A 17 -0.07 -6.82 -4.02
C LEU A 17 -0.75 -8.03 -3.36
N TYR A 18 -0.88 -8.01 -2.02
CA TYR A 18 -1.56 -9.08 -1.30
C TYR A 18 -3.06 -9.13 -1.63
N GLY A 19 -3.71 -7.99 -1.82
CA GLY A 19 -5.10 -7.91 -2.25
C GLY A 19 -5.33 -8.59 -3.59
N VAL A 20 -4.44 -8.41 -4.58
CA VAL A 20 -4.51 -9.13 -5.86
C VAL A 20 -4.44 -10.64 -5.63
N ILE A 21 -3.44 -11.10 -4.87
CA ILE A 21 -3.26 -12.54 -4.61
C ILE A 21 -4.50 -13.14 -3.94
N VAL A 22 -4.98 -12.49 -2.88
CA VAL A 22 -6.14 -12.97 -2.10
C VAL A 22 -7.43 -12.91 -2.93
N THR A 23 -7.60 -11.89 -3.78
CA THR A 23 -8.73 -11.80 -4.71
C THR A 23 -8.71 -12.96 -5.71
N VAL A 24 -7.54 -13.26 -6.28
CA VAL A 24 -7.38 -14.39 -7.20
C VAL A 24 -7.70 -15.71 -6.49
N LEU A 25 -7.16 -15.95 -5.28
CA LEU A 25 -7.53 -17.12 -4.49
C LEU A 25 -9.05 -17.18 -4.24
N GLY A 26 -9.65 -16.05 -3.85
CA GLY A 26 -11.09 -15.94 -3.62
C GLY A 26 -11.96 -16.13 -4.86
N LEU A 27 -11.44 -15.89 -6.07
CA LEU A 27 -12.13 -16.23 -7.33
C LEU A 27 -12.12 -17.75 -7.56
N PHE A 28 -11.08 -18.44 -7.12
CA PHE A 28 -10.89 -19.89 -7.28
C PHE A 28 -11.20 -20.70 -6.00
N ASP A 29 -11.85 -20.10 -4.98
CA ASP A 29 -12.23 -20.78 -3.74
C ASP A 29 -12.94 -22.10 -4.03
N SER A 30 -12.51 -23.15 -3.32
CA SER A 30 -13.12 -24.47 -3.43
C SER A 30 -14.49 -24.50 -2.73
N PRO A 31 -15.42 -25.38 -3.14
CA PRO A 31 -16.72 -25.51 -2.47
C PRO A 31 -16.60 -25.75 -0.95
N SER A 32 -15.60 -26.52 -0.53
CA SER A 32 -15.32 -26.79 0.88
C SER A 32 -14.85 -25.56 1.68
N GLU A 33 -14.24 -24.56 1.02
CA GLU A 33 -13.82 -23.32 1.68
C GLU A 33 -15.01 -22.36 1.82
N ILE A 34 -15.86 -22.30 0.81
CA ILE A 34 -17.11 -21.54 0.82
C ILE A 34 -18.05 -22.06 1.91
N ASP A 35 -18.15 -23.38 2.06
CA ASP A 35 -19.03 -24.01 3.05
C ASP A 35 -18.59 -23.71 4.50
N LYS A 36 -17.27 -23.68 4.75
CA LYS A 36 -16.70 -23.27 6.06
C LYS A 36 -17.07 -21.83 6.42
N ALA A 37 -17.27 -20.99 5.42
CA ALA A 37 -17.66 -19.60 5.56
C ALA A 37 -19.18 -19.39 5.34
N GLN A 38 -20.00 -20.43 5.56
CA GLN A 38 -21.46 -20.37 5.46
C GLN A 38 -21.97 -19.85 4.10
N GLY A 39 -21.31 -20.24 3.01
CA GLY A 39 -21.68 -19.82 1.66
C GLY A 39 -21.02 -18.51 1.21
N VAL A 40 -20.22 -17.86 2.06
CA VAL A 40 -19.58 -16.59 1.74
C VAL A 40 -18.16 -16.81 1.23
N ARG A 41 -17.81 -16.18 0.10
CA ARG A 41 -16.44 -16.14 -0.42
C ARG A 41 -15.59 -15.13 0.35
N ILE A 42 -15.15 -15.50 1.55
CA ILE A 42 -14.44 -14.59 2.46
C ILE A 42 -13.12 -14.08 1.86
N ASN A 43 -12.37 -14.94 1.16
CA ASN A 43 -11.14 -14.55 0.48
C ASN A 43 -11.42 -13.48 -0.58
N LEU A 44 -12.50 -13.62 -1.35
CA LEU A 44 -12.86 -12.66 -2.39
C LEU A 44 -13.18 -11.27 -1.79
N TRP A 45 -14.02 -11.22 -0.77
CA TRP A 45 -14.38 -9.96 -0.11
C TRP A 45 -13.20 -9.30 0.59
N MET A 46 -12.37 -10.08 1.28
CA MET A 46 -11.16 -9.57 1.93
C MET A 46 -10.16 -9.04 0.90
N GLY A 47 -9.93 -9.77 -0.19
CA GLY A 47 -9.05 -9.35 -1.28
C GLY A 47 -9.52 -8.04 -1.91
N LEU A 48 -10.82 -7.92 -2.19
CA LEU A 48 -11.44 -6.68 -2.71
C LEU A 48 -11.28 -5.50 -1.74
N ALA A 49 -11.53 -5.71 -0.44
CA ALA A 49 -11.34 -4.68 0.57
C ALA A 49 -9.88 -4.21 0.63
N MET A 50 -8.92 -5.15 0.59
CA MET A 50 -7.50 -4.84 0.55
C MET A 50 -7.10 -4.07 -0.69
N LEU A 51 -7.63 -4.43 -1.87
CA LEU A 51 -7.40 -3.72 -3.12
C LEU A 51 -7.92 -2.28 -3.07
N VAL A 52 -9.16 -2.09 -2.61
CA VAL A 52 -9.74 -0.75 -2.46
C VAL A 52 -8.87 0.11 -1.55
N LEU A 53 -8.50 -0.41 -0.37
CA LEU A 53 -7.65 0.33 0.57
C LEU A 53 -6.27 0.66 -0.03
N GLY A 54 -5.62 -0.32 -0.67
CA GLY A 54 -4.31 -0.16 -1.29
C GLY A 54 -4.32 0.89 -2.40
N LEU A 55 -5.32 0.83 -3.29
CA LEU A 55 -5.49 1.79 -4.37
C LEU A 55 -5.81 3.20 -3.85
N LEU A 56 -6.63 3.32 -2.80
CA LEU A 56 -6.91 4.61 -2.16
C LEU A 56 -5.65 5.23 -1.56
N MET A 57 -4.79 4.43 -0.92
CA MET A 57 -3.50 4.90 -0.39
C MET A 57 -2.57 5.39 -1.50
N LEU A 58 -2.46 4.65 -2.60
CA LEU A 58 -1.65 5.03 -3.75
C LEU A 58 -2.21 6.25 -4.48
N LEU A 59 -3.53 6.37 -4.57
CA LEU A 59 -4.21 7.54 -5.11
C LEU A 59 -3.94 8.77 -4.24
N TRP A 60 -4.00 8.63 -2.91
CA TRP A 60 -3.65 9.74 -2.01
C TRP A 60 -2.18 10.14 -2.15
N LEU A 61 -1.25 9.18 -2.25
CA LEU A 61 0.15 9.49 -2.54
C LEU A 61 0.31 10.29 -3.84
N ARG A 62 -0.43 9.92 -4.89
CA ARG A 62 -0.45 10.61 -6.18
C ARG A 62 -1.00 12.03 -6.10
N LEU A 63 -2.06 12.23 -5.31
CA LEU A 63 -2.76 13.51 -5.17
C LEU A 63 -2.09 14.46 -4.16
N ASN A 64 -1.34 13.94 -3.19
CA ASN A 64 -0.69 14.74 -2.14
C ASN A 64 0.83 14.43 -2.05
N PRO A 65 1.62 14.90 -3.03
CA PRO A 65 3.07 14.64 -3.08
C PRO A 65 3.80 15.32 -1.91
N LEU A 66 4.82 14.66 -1.37
CA LEU A 66 5.66 15.22 -0.32
C LEU A 66 6.48 16.41 -0.85
N PRO A 67 6.60 17.52 -0.08
CA PRO A 67 7.49 18.63 -0.41
C PRO A 67 8.94 18.14 -0.58
N ALA A 68 9.66 18.72 -1.54
CA ALA A 68 11.09 18.48 -1.67
C ALA A 68 11.79 18.96 -0.38
N GLN A 69 12.57 18.08 0.25
CA GLN A 69 13.40 18.45 1.39
C GLN A 69 14.48 19.42 0.88
N GLU A 70 14.40 20.69 1.26
CA GLU A 70 15.51 21.63 1.09
C GLU A 70 16.68 21.10 1.92
N GLN A 71 17.76 20.71 1.26
CA GLN A 71 19.01 20.40 1.94
C GLN A 71 19.45 21.68 2.67
N PRO A 72 19.71 21.64 3.99
CA PRO A 72 20.30 22.78 4.67
C PRO A 72 21.60 23.10 3.94
N ALA A 73 21.70 24.31 3.39
CA ALA A 73 22.92 24.80 2.79
C ALA A 73 24.04 24.57 3.80
N GLU A 74 25.03 23.78 3.40
CA GLU A 74 26.13 23.39 4.26
C GLU A 74 26.72 24.61 4.94
N GLU A 75 26.78 24.51 6.26
CA GLU A 75 27.49 25.33 7.22
C GLU A 75 28.98 25.38 6.86
N SER A 76 29.33 26.10 5.79
CA SER A 76 30.69 26.26 5.28
C SER A 76 31.28 27.64 5.58
N ALA A 77 30.61 28.49 6.35
CA ALA A 77 31.06 29.86 6.66
C ALA A 77 31.79 30.02 8.02
N ASP A 78 31.69 29.05 8.95
CA ASP A 78 32.20 29.22 10.32
C ASP A 78 33.53 28.48 10.62
N ARG A 79 34.25 28.00 9.59
CA ARG A 79 35.62 27.46 9.70
C ARG A 79 36.72 28.44 9.24
N GLU A 80 36.43 29.73 9.20
CA GLU A 80 37.44 30.77 9.11
C GLU A 80 37.47 31.55 10.43
N ALA A 81 37.92 30.85 11.48
CA ALA A 81 38.35 31.40 12.76
C ALA A 81 39.89 31.43 12.83
#